data_AF-A0A101W331-F1
#
_entry.id   AF-A0A101W331-F1
#
_cell.length_a   1.000
_cell.length_b   1.000
_cell.length_c   1.000
_cell.angle_alpha   90.00
_cell.angle_beta   90.00
_cell.angle_gamma   90.00
#
_symmetry.space_group_name_H-M   'P 1'
#
loop_
_entity.id
_entity.type
_entity.pdbx_description
1 polymer ?
#
loop_
_entity_poly.entity_id
_entity_poly.type
_entity_poly.pdbx_seq_one_letter_code
_entity_poly.pdbx_strand_id
1 'polypeptide(L)' 'MFYHESEHSYAFLNTSIDKPAPEGRWTSGPSFDDRGNFRTEKAQPLGQEPSLGKARSGAGAQNEQM' A
#
# COMPACT_ATOMS: atom_id res chain seq x y z
N MET A 1 4.49 -11.03 21.81
CA MET A 1 4.22 -9.59 21.62
C MET A 1 3.80 -9.43 20.17
N PHE A 2 2.53 -9.10 19.90
CA PHE A 2 2.06 -8.90 18.52
C PHE A 2 2.39 -7.47 18.11
N TYR A 3 3.13 -7.29 17.02
CA TYR A 3 3.36 -5.98 16.44
C TYR A 3 2.07 -5.52 15.75
N HIS A 4 1.52 -4.40 16.19
CA HIS A 4 0.44 -3.72 15.50
C HIS A 4 1.07 -2.59 14.68
N GLU A 5 1.17 -2.77 13.37
CA GLU A 5 1.67 -1.72 12.47
C GLU A 5 0.53 -0.74 12.14
N SER A 6 0.41 0.29 12.96
CA SER A 6 -0.64 1.30 12.84
C SER A 6 -0.29 2.48 11.92
N GLU A 7 0.89 2.45 11.29
CA GLU A 7 1.42 3.59 10.54
C GLU A 7 0.49 4.04 9.40
N HIS A 8 -0.15 3.09 8.74
CA HIS A 8 -1.04 3.34 7.59
C HIS A 8 -2.53 3.30 7.94
N SER A 9 -2.90 3.14 9.22
CA SER A 9 -4.30 2.95 9.64
C SER A 9 -5.24 4.12 9.31
N TYR A 10 -4.70 5.34 9.18
CA TYR A 10 -5.47 6.55 8.87
C TYR A 10 -4.86 7.32 7.69
N ALA A 11 -4.06 6.66 6.85
CA ALA A 11 -3.45 7.24 5.66
C ALA A 11 -4.32 6.95 4.43
N PHE A 12 -4.82 8.01 3.79
CA PHE A 12 -5.38 7.91 2.44
C PHE A 12 -4.22 7.92 1.43
N LEU A 13 -3.91 6.74 0.88
CA LEU A 13 -2.84 6.57 -0.10
C LEU A 13 -3.35 6.93 -1.50
N ASN A 14 -2.89 8.09 -2.00
CA ASN A 14 -3.14 8.48 -3.38
C ASN A 14 -2.24 7.70 -4.33
N THR A 15 -2.86 6.85 -5.14
CA THR A 15 -2.21 6.04 -6.18
C THR A 15 -2.07 6.77 -7.52
N SER A 16 -2.78 7.88 -7.70
CA SER A 16 -2.60 8.78 -8.83
C SER A 16 -1.48 9.77 -8.52
N ILE A 17 -0.23 9.32 -8.64
CA ILE A 17 1.00 10.03 -8.22
C ILE A 17 1.06 11.46 -8.81
N ASP A 18 0.57 11.61 -10.04
CA ASP A 18 0.65 12.85 -10.82
C ASP A 18 -0.51 13.82 -10.57
N LYS A 19 -1.53 13.41 -9.81
CA LYS A 19 -2.72 14.22 -9.55
C LYS A 19 -2.85 14.50 -8.05
N PRO A 20 -3.41 15.66 -7.66
CA PRO A 20 -3.76 15.89 -6.26
C PRO A 20 -4.74 14.82 -5.80
N ALA A 21 -4.61 14.41 -4.53
CA ALA A 21 -5.56 13.49 -3.94
C ALA A 21 -6.94 14.16 -3.86
N PRO A 22 -8.03 13.44 -4.13
CA PRO A 22 -9.37 13.98 -3.94
C PRO A 22 -9.60 14.31 -2.47
N GLU A 23 -10.22 15.45 -2.18
CA GLU A 23 -10.63 15.77 -0.81
C GLU A 23 -11.85 14.92 -0.41
N GLY A 24 -11.85 14.41 0.81
CA GLY A 24 -12.94 13.58 1.30
C GLY A 24 -12.88 13.31 2.79
N ARG A 25 -13.83 12.52 3.28
CA ARG A 25 -13.98 12.26 4.71
C ARG A 25 -12.75 11.59 5.34
N TRP A 26 -11.99 10.86 4.54
CA TRP A 26 -10.80 10.11 4.95
C TRP A 26 -9.47 10.81 4.63
N THR A 27 -9.48 12.05 4.14
CA THR A 27 -8.24 12.78 3.80
C THR A 27 -7.77 13.74 4.88
N SER A 28 -8.65 14.09 5.83
CA SER A 28 -8.31 14.96 6.97
C SER A 28 -9.29 14.80 8.14
N GLY A 29 -8.88 15.31 9.31
CA GLY A 29 -9.70 15.36 10.52
C GLY A 29 -9.67 14.07 11.36
N PRO A 30 -10.42 14.02 12.48
CA PRO A 30 -10.36 12.90 13.41
C PRO A 30 -10.94 11.62 12.81
N SER A 31 -10.33 10.49 13.20
CA SER A 31 -10.82 9.16 12.92
C SER A 31 -12.13 8.89 13.67
N PHE A 32 -12.91 7.94 13.19
CA PHE A 32 -14.23 7.62 13.78
C PHE A 32 -14.15 6.85 15.09
N ASP A 33 -13.01 6.23 15.35
CA ASP A 33 -12.72 5.46 16.54
C ASP A 33 -11.96 6.28 17.61
N ASP A 34 -11.77 7.58 17.37
CA ASP A 34 -11.01 8.50 18.23
C ASP A 34 -9.55 8.09 18.49
N ARG A 35 -8.98 7.23 17.63
CA ARG A 35 -7.61 6.72 17.76
C ARG A 35 -6.57 7.47 16.94
N GLY A 36 -6.96 8.38 16.06
CA GLY A 36 -6.03 9.12 15.22
C GLY A 36 -6.67 10.23 14.38
N ASN A 37 -5.89 10.77 13.46
CA ASN A 37 -6.36 11.73 12.46
C ASN A 37 -6.07 11.18 11.06
N PHE A 38 -7.04 11.34 10.18
CA PHE A 38 -6.89 11.08 8.76
C PHE A 38 -5.88 12.04 8.14
N ARG A 39 -5.07 11.50 7.23
CA ARG A 39 -4.09 12.26 6.46
C ARG A 39 -3.95 11.69 5.06
N THR A 40 -3.56 12.52 4.12
CA THR A 40 -3.26 12.09 2.75
C THR A 40 -1.77 11.85 2.58
N GLU A 41 -1.43 10.74 1.92
CA GLU A 41 -0.05 10.40 1.54
C GLU A 41 0.01 9.99 0.07
N LYS A 42 1.15 10.25 -0.57
CA LYS A 42 1.42 9.72 -1.92
C LYS A 42 1.97 8.31 -1.78
N ALA A 43 1.46 7.37 -2.58
CA ALA A 43 1.98 6.01 -2.60
C ALA A 43 3.48 6.02 -3.01
N GLN A 44 4.30 5.30 -2.25
CA GLN A 44 5.71 5.07 -2.53
C GLN A 44 5.99 3.57 -2.51
N PRO A 45 6.86 3.05 -3.39
CA PRO A 45 7.31 1.67 -3.33
C PRO A 45 8.26 1.51 -2.14
N LEU A 46 7.74 0.96 -1.04
CA LEU A 46 8.54 0.65 0.16
C LEU A 46 9.08 -0.79 0.16
N GLY A 47 8.54 -1.64 -0.72
CA GLY A 47 8.99 -3.02 -0.90
C GLY A 47 10.30 -3.13 -1.67
N GLN A 48 11.01 -4.23 -1.45
CA GLN A 48 12.15 -4.62 -2.28
C GLN A 48 11.65 -5.24 -3.60
N GLU A 49 12.51 -5.24 -4.62
CA GLU A 49 12.24 -5.99 -5.84
C GLU A 49 12.04 -7.48 -5.50
N PRO A 50 10.90 -8.09 -5.89
CA PRO A 50 10.65 -9.48 -5.57
C PRO A 50 11.57 -10.38 -6.37
N SER A 51 12.46 -11.11 -5.68
CA SER A 51 13.22 -12.20 -6.31
C SER A 51 12.35 -13.44 -6.41
N LEU A 52 11.64 -13.58 -7.52
CA LEU A 52 10.90 -14.81 -7.83
C LEU A 52 11.92 -15.88 -8.23
N GLY A 53 12.03 -16.94 -7.41
CA GLY A 53 12.84 -18.11 -7.76
C GLY A 53 12.39 -18.72 -9.09
N LYS A 54 13.29 -19.44 -9.77
CA LYS A 54 12.94 -20.14 -11.02
C LYS A 54 11.73 -21.04 -10.79
N ALA A 55 10.79 -21.02 -11.73
CA ALA A 55 9.68 -21.96 -11.73
C ALA A 55 10.20 -23.40 -11.64
N ARG A 56 9.55 -24.23 -10.81
CA ARG A 56 9.90 -25.65 -10.69
C ARG A 56 9.79 -26.33 -12.07
N SER A 57 10.70 -27.25 -12.37
CA SER A 57 10.62 -28.06 -13.59
C SER A 57 9.25 -28.76 -13.67
N GLY A 58 8.50 -28.52 -14.75
CA GLY A 58 7.15 -29.06 -14.94
C GLY A 58 6.01 -28.19 -14.40
N ALA A 59 6.29 -26.99 -13.89
CA ALA A 59 5.26 -26.07 -13.37
C ALA A 59 4.39 -25.41 -14.46
N GLY A 60 4.59 -25.73 -15.75
CA GLY A 60 3.84 -25.10 -16.85
C GLY A 60 3.98 -23.58 -16.87
N ALA A 61 5.08 -23.03 -16.36
CA ALA A 61 5.32 -21.59 -16.36
C ALA A 61 5.45 -21.11 -17.81
N GLN A 62 4.59 -20.17 -18.20
CA GLN A 62 4.57 -19.58 -19.53
C GLN A 62 5.84 -18.75 -19.75
N ASN A 63 6.55 -19.02 -20.85
CA ASN A 63 7.85 -18.40 -21.17
C ASN A 63 7.83 -16.86 -21.23
N GLU A 64 6.66 -16.24 -21.45
CA GLU A 64 6.49 -14.78 -21.52
C GLU A 64 6.33 -14.10 -20.14
N GLN A 65 6.29 -14.88 -19.06
CA GLN A 65 6.20 -14.41 -17.68
C GLN A 65 7.48 -14.72 -16.88
N MET A 66 8.56 -15.12 -17.56
CA MET A 66 9.92 -15.25 -17.01
C MET A 66 10.74 -13.99 -17.26
#